data_AF-A0A6P0XZJ8-F1
#
_entry.id   AF-A0A6P0XZJ8-F1
#
_cell.length_a   1.000
_cell.length_b   1.000
_cell.length_c   1.000
_cell.angle_alpha   90.00
_cell.angle_beta   90.00
_cell.angle_gamma   90.00
#
_symmetry.space_group_name_H-M   'P 1'
#
loop_
_entity.id
_entity.type
_entity.pdbx_description
1 polymer ?
#
loop_
_entity_poly.entity_id
_entity_poly.type
_entity_poly.pdbx_seq_one_letter_code
_entity_poly.pdbx_strand_id
1 'polypeptide(L)'
;KIVFRQIELKSVLENNSLTDLIIDTRRALLVEPYQPQIQLKKLHKLLIEPIADILPTNAEESVIFIPQKELFLVPFVALIDEREKYLIEKHTILTAPAIQILELTHKQQAKNQKANPQKYLIVGLPRNNNQSDLVVGNPSMPKLNEQPLEPLVGAETEAKQIANFLETQAIIGKQATESLVKKQMENSRVIHIATHGLLTDIRKLGIPGALALTPDKNNDGFLTYYEILELNLNAELVVLSACDTGRGEITGDGVIGLSRSFLAAGTPSIIVSLWKVPDDATQLLMVEFYRQLDVSGNKAEALRKAMLTTLKKFPEVKNWAAFTLIGEAN
;
A
#
# COMPACT_ATOMS: atom_id res chain seq x y z
N LYS A 1 -14.49 -8.47 -23.34
CA LYS A 1 -14.99 -7.35 -24.19
C LYS A 1 -14.16 -6.13 -23.83
N ILE A 2 -13.53 -5.45 -24.79
CA ILE A 2 -12.79 -4.20 -24.53
C ILE A 2 -13.74 -3.04 -24.88
N VAL A 3 -13.86 -2.06 -23.97
CA VAL A 3 -14.69 -0.87 -24.16
C VAL A 3 -13.81 0.35 -23.99
N PHE A 4 -13.86 1.26 -24.95
CA PHE A 4 -13.17 2.55 -24.87
C PHE A 4 -14.18 3.63 -24.48
N ARG A 5 -13.79 4.49 -23.54
CA ARG A 5 -14.56 5.67 -23.11
C ARG A 5 -13.65 6.89 -23.22
N GLN A 6 -14.16 7.96 -23.79
CA GLN A 6 -13.48 9.25 -23.85
C GLN A 6 -14.32 10.27 -23.08
N ILE A 7 -13.64 11.11 -22.31
CA ILE A 7 -14.27 12.10 -21.43
C ILE A 7 -13.62 13.45 -21.72
N GLU A 8 -14.45 14.47 -21.96
CA GLU A 8 -13.96 15.83 -22.16
C GLU A 8 -13.77 16.54 -20.81
N LEU A 9 -12.51 16.65 -20.39
CA LEU A 9 -12.13 17.21 -19.09
C LEU A 9 -12.52 18.69 -18.91
N LYS A 10 -12.59 19.47 -20.00
CA LYS A 10 -12.87 20.92 -19.96
C LYS A 10 -14.22 21.27 -19.33
N SER A 11 -15.22 20.41 -19.51
CA SER A 11 -16.58 20.63 -19.02
C SER A 11 -16.72 20.53 -17.50
N VAL A 12 -15.77 19.88 -16.81
CA VAL A 12 -15.83 19.61 -15.36
C VAL A 12 -14.75 20.35 -14.58
N LEU A 13 -13.61 20.66 -15.21
CA LEU A 13 -12.46 21.23 -14.52
C LEU A 13 -12.41 22.77 -14.50
N GLU A 14 -13.32 23.47 -15.19
CA GLU A 14 -13.49 24.94 -15.14
C GLU A 14 -12.15 25.73 -15.18
N ASN A 15 -11.23 25.31 -16.07
CA ASN A 15 -9.87 25.82 -16.31
C ASN A 15 -8.70 25.18 -15.53
N ASN A 16 -8.95 24.28 -14.58
CA ASN A 16 -7.88 23.51 -13.92
C ASN A 16 -7.49 22.27 -14.72
N SER A 17 -6.26 21.77 -14.54
CA SER A 17 -5.87 20.46 -15.08
C SER A 17 -6.35 19.33 -14.16
N LEU A 18 -6.40 18.10 -14.69
CA LEU A 18 -6.68 16.91 -13.87
C LEU A 18 -5.61 16.73 -12.80
N THR A 19 -4.36 17.06 -13.14
CA THR A 19 -3.23 17.05 -12.21
C THR A 19 -3.46 18.00 -11.04
N ASP A 20 -3.90 19.24 -11.31
CA ASP A 20 -4.20 20.21 -10.26
C ASP A 20 -5.30 19.70 -9.33
N LEU A 21 -6.37 19.11 -9.88
CA LEU A 21 -7.44 18.52 -9.08
C LEU A 21 -6.92 17.39 -8.17
N ILE A 22 -6.02 16.54 -8.66
CA ILE A 22 -5.42 15.45 -7.86
C ILE A 22 -4.54 16.03 -6.74
N ILE A 23 -3.70 17.02 -7.05
CA ILE A 23 -2.83 17.70 -6.07
C ILE A 23 -3.68 18.38 -4.99
N ASP A 24 -4.73 19.10 -5.39
CA ASP A 24 -5.63 19.77 -4.46
C ASP A 24 -6.43 18.77 -3.62
N THR A 25 -6.83 17.62 -4.20
CA THR A 25 -7.44 16.53 -3.43
C THR A 25 -6.51 16.04 -2.33
N ARG A 26 -5.23 15.80 -2.66
CA ARG A 26 -4.23 15.38 -1.67
C ARG A 26 -4.02 16.43 -0.59
N ARG A 27 -3.94 17.70 -0.97
CA ARG A 27 -3.82 18.80 0.00
C ARG A 27 -5.02 18.83 0.95
N ALA A 28 -6.23 18.73 0.42
CA ALA A 28 -7.47 18.71 1.21
C ALA A 28 -7.62 17.47 2.11
N LEU A 29 -6.93 16.36 1.78
CA LEU A 29 -6.87 15.16 2.60
C LEU A 29 -5.87 15.26 3.77
N LEU A 30 -4.80 16.04 3.60
CA LEU A 30 -3.63 16.00 4.48
C LEU A 30 -3.37 17.30 5.25
N VAL A 31 -4.03 18.40 4.89
CA VAL A 31 -3.85 19.72 5.50
C VAL A 31 -5.17 20.21 6.10
N GLU A 32 -5.11 20.79 7.30
CA GLU A 32 -6.27 21.38 7.96
C GLU A 32 -6.74 22.68 7.29
N PRO A 33 -8.06 22.90 7.14
CA PRO A 33 -9.15 22.00 7.51
C PRO A 33 -9.35 20.85 6.50
N TYR A 34 -9.56 19.62 7.00
CA TYR A 34 -9.74 18.42 6.18
C TYR A 34 -11.11 18.39 5.48
N GLN A 35 -11.20 18.92 4.26
CA GLN A 35 -12.45 19.02 3.49
C GLN A 35 -12.29 18.53 2.04
N PRO A 36 -12.00 17.24 1.80
CA PRO A 36 -11.73 16.72 0.45
C PRO A 36 -12.99 16.41 -0.37
N GLN A 37 -14.20 16.56 0.21
CA GLN A 37 -15.43 15.99 -0.37
C GLN A 37 -15.74 16.57 -1.76
N ILE A 38 -15.51 17.87 -1.96
CA ILE A 38 -15.76 18.54 -3.25
C ILE A 38 -14.86 17.94 -4.33
N GLN A 39 -13.57 17.78 -4.04
CA GLN A 39 -12.59 17.25 -4.97
C GLN A 39 -12.83 15.77 -5.26
N LEU A 40 -13.20 14.99 -4.23
CA LEU A 40 -13.54 13.56 -4.38
C LEU A 40 -14.81 13.36 -5.24
N LYS A 41 -15.84 14.20 -5.09
CA LYS A 41 -17.04 14.18 -5.96
C LYS A 41 -16.67 14.53 -7.42
N LYS A 42 -15.84 15.56 -7.63
CA LYS A 42 -15.34 15.92 -8.97
C LYS A 42 -14.55 14.78 -9.62
N LEU A 43 -13.66 14.13 -8.87
CA LEU A 43 -12.91 12.97 -9.36
C LEU A 43 -13.82 11.76 -9.62
N HIS A 44 -14.83 11.50 -8.79
CA HIS A 44 -15.82 10.44 -9.04
C HIS A 44 -16.57 10.69 -10.35
N LYS A 45 -17.08 11.90 -10.56
CA LYS A 45 -17.76 12.30 -11.80
C LYS A 45 -16.89 12.13 -13.03
N LEU A 46 -15.61 12.45 -12.92
CA LEU A 46 -14.66 12.32 -14.01
C LEU A 46 -14.21 10.88 -14.27
N LEU A 47 -13.99 10.08 -13.23
CA LEU A 47 -13.27 8.81 -13.38
C LEU A 47 -14.18 7.57 -13.27
N ILE A 48 -15.33 7.69 -12.60
CA ILE A 48 -16.20 6.57 -12.26
C ILE A 48 -17.52 6.62 -13.01
N GLU A 49 -18.23 7.76 -13.04
CA GLU A 49 -19.53 7.86 -13.73
C GLU A 49 -19.50 7.36 -15.20
N PRO A 50 -18.46 7.68 -16.01
CA PRO A 50 -18.42 7.26 -17.42
C PRO A 50 -18.23 5.74 -17.62
N ILE A 51 -17.89 5.01 -16.56
CA ILE A 51 -17.71 3.56 -16.56
C ILE A 51 -18.69 2.86 -15.60
N ALA A 52 -19.61 3.58 -14.96
CA ALA A 52 -20.47 3.01 -13.93
C ALA A 52 -21.36 1.85 -14.45
N ASP A 53 -21.70 1.87 -15.75
CA ASP A 53 -22.50 0.83 -16.41
C ASP A 53 -21.77 -0.50 -16.61
N ILE A 54 -20.43 -0.50 -16.53
CA ILE A 54 -19.60 -1.69 -16.69
C ILE A 54 -18.95 -2.18 -15.39
N LEU A 55 -19.12 -1.45 -14.29
CA LEU A 55 -18.64 -1.88 -12.98
C LEU A 55 -19.47 -3.08 -12.47
N PRO A 56 -18.86 -4.04 -11.78
CA PRO A 56 -19.56 -5.21 -11.27
C PRO A 56 -20.61 -4.80 -10.23
N THR A 57 -21.76 -5.47 -10.26
CA THR A 57 -22.84 -5.25 -9.29
C THR A 57 -22.63 -6.04 -7.99
N ASN A 58 -21.86 -7.13 -8.07
CA ASN A 58 -21.40 -7.89 -6.91
C ASN A 58 -20.18 -7.20 -6.30
N ALA A 59 -20.26 -6.83 -5.02
CA ALA A 59 -19.19 -6.12 -4.33
C ALA A 59 -17.93 -6.98 -4.09
N GLU A 60 -18.07 -8.31 -4.14
CA GLU A 60 -16.95 -9.26 -3.99
C GLU A 60 -16.18 -9.45 -5.31
N GLU A 61 -16.71 -8.97 -6.44
CA GLU A 61 -15.96 -8.93 -7.70
C GLU A 61 -15.01 -7.75 -7.70
N SER A 62 -13.73 -8.06 -7.94
CA SER A 62 -12.65 -7.09 -7.92
C SER A 62 -12.65 -6.16 -9.14
N VAL A 63 -12.44 -4.87 -8.89
CA VAL A 63 -12.15 -3.85 -9.90
C VAL A 63 -10.67 -3.48 -9.80
N ILE A 64 -9.93 -3.70 -10.88
CA ILE A 64 -8.49 -3.34 -10.95
C ILE A 64 -8.34 -2.05 -11.74
N PHE A 65 -7.88 -0.99 -11.09
CA PHE A 65 -7.50 0.25 -11.78
C PHE A 65 -6.04 0.16 -12.26
N ILE A 66 -5.80 0.57 -13.52
CA ILE A 66 -4.46 0.72 -14.08
C ILE A 66 -4.20 2.21 -14.35
N PRO A 67 -3.90 3.00 -13.31
CA PRO A 67 -3.69 4.43 -13.45
C PRO A 67 -2.35 4.74 -14.13
N GLN A 68 -2.30 5.88 -14.84
CA GLN A 68 -1.07 6.41 -15.41
C GLN A 68 -0.73 7.76 -14.78
N LYS A 69 0.56 8.00 -14.54
CA LYS A 69 1.09 9.25 -13.98
C LYS A 69 0.42 9.62 -12.66
N GLU A 70 -0.08 10.84 -12.52
CA GLU A 70 -0.65 11.38 -11.28
C GLU A 70 -1.94 10.68 -10.86
N LEU A 71 -2.62 9.97 -11.78
CA LEU A 71 -3.78 9.13 -11.43
C LEU A 71 -3.42 8.06 -10.39
N PHE A 72 -2.14 7.69 -10.28
CA PHE A 72 -1.69 6.74 -9.26
C PHE A 72 -1.90 7.29 -7.84
N LEU A 73 -1.98 8.61 -7.69
CA LEU A 73 -2.20 9.27 -6.41
C LEU A 73 -3.68 9.42 -6.06
N VAL A 74 -4.59 9.02 -6.94
CA VAL A 74 -6.04 9.07 -6.70
C VAL A 74 -6.43 7.97 -5.70
N PRO A 75 -7.04 8.31 -4.55
CA PRO A 75 -7.57 7.32 -3.65
C PRO A 75 -8.92 6.81 -4.19
N PHE A 76 -8.89 5.90 -5.17
CA PHE A 76 -10.09 5.39 -5.83
C PHE A 76 -11.15 4.89 -4.84
N VAL A 77 -10.71 4.25 -3.76
CA VAL A 77 -11.55 3.76 -2.66
C VAL A 77 -12.40 4.85 -1.99
N ALA A 78 -11.93 6.10 -1.99
CA ALA A 78 -12.57 7.25 -1.37
C ALA A 78 -13.30 8.17 -2.37
N LEU A 79 -13.33 7.84 -3.65
CA LEU A 79 -14.19 8.56 -4.60
C LEU A 79 -15.65 8.38 -4.16
N ILE A 80 -16.39 9.47 -4.12
CA ILE A 80 -17.72 9.53 -3.50
C ILE A 80 -18.75 10.00 -4.53
N ASP A 81 -19.86 9.28 -4.62
CA ASP A 81 -20.94 9.62 -5.55
C ASP A 81 -21.85 10.76 -5.02
N GLU A 82 -22.78 11.22 -5.86
CA GLU A 82 -23.76 12.25 -5.50
C GLU A 82 -24.70 11.84 -4.35
N ARG A 83 -24.79 10.54 -4.01
CA ARG A 83 -25.55 10.01 -2.87
C ARG A 83 -24.68 9.84 -1.62
N GLU A 84 -23.47 10.41 -1.63
CA GLU A 84 -22.51 10.36 -0.54
C GLU A 84 -22.05 8.94 -0.20
N LYS A 85 -21.95 8.08 -1.22
CA LYS A 85 -21.43 6.72 -1.09
C LYS A 85 -20.03 6.58 -1.67
N TYR A 86 -19.10 6.12 -0.84
CA TYR A 86 -17.73 5.85 -1.24
C TYR A 86 -17.67 4.64 -2.17
N LEU A 87 -16.72 4.64 -3.09
CA LEU A 87 -16.55 3.56 -4.07
C LEU A 87 -16.25 2.22 -3.39
N ILE A 88 -15.47 2.24 -2.29
CA ILE A 88 -15.14 1.04 -1.50
C ILE A 88 -16.35 0.40 -0.81
N GLU A 89 -17.43 1.16 -0.58
CA GLU A 89 -18.67 0.59 -0.04
C GLU A 89 -19.31 -0.36 -1.05
N LYS A 90 -19.10 -0.14 -2.35
CA LYS A 90 -19.75 -0.88 -3.43
C LYS A 90 -18.85 -1.90 -4.13
N HIS A 91 -17.55 -1.68 -4.16
CA HIS A 91 -16.62 -2.51 -4.95
C HIS A 91 -15.37 -2.86 -4.16
N THR A 92 -14.86 -4.07 -4.40
CA THR A 92 -13.52 -4.48 -3.97
C THR A 92 -12.50 -3.96 -4.98
N ILE A 93 -11.51 -3.17 -4.54
CA ILE A 93 -10.64 -2.40 -5.44
C ILE A 93 -9.18 -2.84 -5.29
N LEU A 94 -8.51 -3.02 -6.42
CA LEU A 94 -7.07 -3.16 -6.54
C LEU A 94 -6.50 -2.13 -7.51
N THR A 95 -5.19 -1.98 -7.48
CA THR A 95 -4.44 -1.16 -8.43
C THR A 95 -3.37 -2.01 -9.10
N ALA A 96 -3.04 -1.74 -10.35
CA ALA A 96 -1.84 -2.26 -10.98
C ALA A 96 -1.12 -1.14 -11.74
N PRO A 97 0.21 -0.99 -11.62
CA PRO A 97 0.93 0.08 -12.31
C PRO A 97 1.10 -0.18 -13.82
N ALA A 98 0.81 -1.41 -14.29
CA ALA A 98 0.77 -1.79 -15.69
C ALA A 98 0.08 -3.15 -15.88
N ILE A 99 -0.45 -3.42 -17.08
CA ILE A 99 -1.09 -4.72 -17.38
C ILE A 99 -0.08 -5.88 -17.35
N GLN A 100 1.18 -5.64 -17.72
CA GLN A 100 2.25 -6.64 -17.67
C GLN A 100 2.57 -7.08 -16.24
N ILE A 101 2.31 -6.23 -15.24
CA ILE A 101 2.51 -6.57 -13.83
C ILE A 101 1.47 -7.59 -13.37
N LEU A 102 0.25 -7.56 -13.93
CA LEU A 102 -0.75 -8.60 -13.65
C LEU A 102 -0.27 -9.96 -14.16
N GLU A 103 0.28 -10.02 -15.38
CA GLU A 103 0.83 -11.29 -15.89
C GLU A 103 2.04 -11.78 -15.07
N LEU A 104 2.93 -10.88 -14.66
CA LEU A 104 4.08 -11.20 -13.83
C LEU A 104 3.65 -11.80 -12.48
N THR A 105 2.77 -11.09 -11.78
CA THR A 105 2.30 -11.49 -10.44
C THR A 105 1.51 -12.79 -10.47
N HIS A 106 0.71 -13.01 -11.53
CA HIS A 106 0.02 -14.27 -11.75
C HIS A 106 0.98 -15.46 -11.93
N LYS A 107 2.04 -15.29 -12.74
CA LYS A 107 3.07 -16.32 -12.93
C LYS A 107 3.81 -16.63 -11.63
N GLN A 108 4.07 -15.60 -10.83
CA GLN A 108 4.77 -15.72 -9.56
C GLN A 108 3.93 -16.44 -8.51
N GLN A 109 2.64 -16.09 -8.40
CA GLN A 109 1.69 -16.79 -7.56
C GLN A 109 1.57 -18.26 -7.98
N ALA A 110 1.43 -18.55 -9.28
CA ALA A 110 1.38 -19.93 -9.79
C ALA A 110 2.66 -20.74 -9.49
N LYS A 111 3.83 -20.09 -9.51
CA LYS A 111 5.11 -20.69 -9.11
C LYS A 111 5.11 -21.00 -7.60
N ASN A 112 4.66 -20.08 -6.77
CA ASN A 112 4.59 -20.25 -5.31
C ASN A 112 3.58 -21.35 -4.92
N GLN A 113 2.43 -21.41 -5.60
CA GLN A 113 1.43 -22.47 -5.47
C GLN A 113 2.00 -23.84 -5.80
N LYS A 114 2.75 -23.97 -6.90
CA LYS A 114 3.42 -25.23 -7.26
C LYS A 114 4.50 -25.63 -6.27
N ALA A 115 5.24 -24.66 -5.73
CA ALA A 115 6.29 -24.93 -4.75
C ALA A 115 5.73 -25.37 -3.39
N ASN A 116 4.57 -24.85 -2.99
CA ASN A 116 3.93 -25.16 -1.70
C ASN A 116 2.40 -25.37 -1.80
N PRO A 117 1.91 -26.45 -2.43
CA PRO A 117 0.48 -26.63 -2.72
C PRO A 117 -0.41 -26.68 -1.48
N GLN A 118 0.11 -27.23 -0.37
CA GLN A 118 -0.62 -27.36 0.89
C GLN A 118 -0.97 -26.01 1.53
N LYS A 119 -0.19 -24.95 1.26
CA LYS A 119 -0.46 -23.60 1.77
C LYS A 119 -1.70 -22.96 1.15
N TYR A 120 -1.99 -23.28 -0.12
CA TYR A 120 -3.09 -22.69 -0.88
C TYR A 120 -4.39 -23.51 -0.83
N LEU A 121 -4.38 -24.64 -0.10
CA LEU A 121 -5.57 -25.47 0.12
C LEU A 121 -6.33 -25.05 1.40
N ILE A 122 -5.73 -24.20 2.23
CA ILE A 122 -6.27 -23.74 3.51
C ILE A 122 -6.72 -22.28 3.33
N VAL A 123 -7.95 -21.98 3.71
CA VAL A 123 -8.43 -20.59 3.82
C VAL A 123 -7.82 -19.97 5.07
N GLY A 124 -7.28 -18.77 4.93
CA GLY A 124 -6.60 -18.05 6.01
C GLY A 124 -5.07 -18.10 5.87
N LEU A 125 -4.35 -17.60 6.86
CA LEU A 125 -2.89 -17.60 6.83
C LEU A 125 -2.39 -18.95 7.37
N PRO A 126 -1.88 -19.88 6.54
CA PRO A 126 -1.41 -21.16 7.02
C PRO A 126 -0.22 -20.95 7.98
N ARG A 127 -0.44 -21.24 9.27
CA ARG A 127 0.61 -21.21 10.30
C ARG A 127 1.51 -22.42 10.12
N ASN A 128 2.72 -22.20 9.62
CA ASN A 128 3.67 -23.26 9.30
C ASN A 128 4.98 -23.00 10.06
N ASN A 129 5.42 -23.97 10.87
CA ASN A 129 6.55 -23.81 11.80
C ASN A 129 7.93 -23.54 11.12
N ASN A 130 8.03 -23.65 9.79
CA ASN A 130 9.30 -23.58 9.06
C ASN A 130 9.56 -22.26 8.32
N GLN A 131 8.61 -21.32 8.28
CA GLN A 131 8.81 -19.96 7.74
C GLN A 131 8.27 -18.93 8.71
N SER A 132 9.15 -18.09 9.24
CA SER A 132 8.76 -16.99 10.11
C SER A 132 8.27 -15.81 9.28
N ASP A 133 7.12 -15.25 9.63
CA ASP A 133 6.70 -13.95 9.11
C ASP A 133 7.59 -12.84 9.69
N LEU A 134 7.90 -11.84 8.88
CA LEU A 134 8.73 -10.69 9.26
C LEU A 134 7.84 -9.50 9.57
N VAL A 135 8.00 -8.95 10.77
CA VAL A 135 7.32 -7.73 11.20
C VAL A 135 8.34 -6.73 11.72
N VAL A 136 8.42 -5.56 11.09
CA VAL A 136 9.35 -4.48 11.44
C VAL A 136 8.55 -3.24 11.83
N GLY A 137 8.94 -2.59 12.92
CA GLY A 137 8.30 -1.36 13.38
C GLY A 137 9.27 -0.38 14.03
N ASN A 138 9.11 0.92 13.73
CA ASN A 138 9.86 2.01 14.36
C ASN A 138 11.39 1.72 14.52
N PRO A 139 12.14 1.55 13.42
CA PRO A 139 13.59 1.38 13.50
C PRO A 139 14.28 2.58 14.19
N SER A 140 15.52 2.39 14.64
CA SER A 140 16.35 3.53 15.04
C SER A 140 16.70 4.35 13.81
N MET A 141 16.02 5.49 13.67
CA MET A 141 15.95 6.23 12.42
C MET A 141 17.33 6.65 11.87
N PRO A 142 17.59 6.39 10.58
CA PRO A 142 18.80 6.85 9.92
C PRO A 142 18.74 8.37 9.74
N LYS A 143 19.90 8.97 9.41
CA LYS A 143 19.99 10.40 9.14
C LYS A 143 19.79 10.67 7.65
N LEU A 144 18.84 11.55 7.33
CA LEU A 144 18.65 12.09 5.98
C LEU A 144 19.13 13.54 5.96
N ASN A 145 20.11 13.88 5.13
CA ASN A 145 20.74 15.21 5.11
C ASN A 145 21.22 15.65 6.51
N GLU A 146 21.96 14.77 7.19
CA GLU A 146 22.55 14.96 8.53
C GLU A 146 21.55 15.05 9.70
N GLN A 147 20.26 15.13 9.43
CA GLN A 147 19.21 15.15 10.45
C GLN A 147 18.51 13.80 10.54
N PRO A 148 18.36 13.21 11.74
CA PRO A 148 17.57 11.99 11.92
C PRO A 148 16.14 12.20 11.44
N LEU A 149 15.50 11.14 10.96
CA LEU A 149 14.04 11.13 10.79
C LEU A 149 13.38 11.03 12.16
N GLU A 150 12.16 11.56 12.26
CA GLU A 150 11.39 11.51 13.50
C GLU A 150 11.00 10.06 13.84
N PRO A 151 11.11 9.63 15.11
CA PRO A 151 10.59 8.33 15.53
C PRO A 151 9.08 8.18 15.27
N LEU A 152 8.64 6.96 14.98
CA LEU A 152 7.24 6.61 14.71
C LEU A 152 6.72 5.69 15.82
N VAL A 153 6.35 6.25 16.97
CA VAL A 153 5.90 5.47 18.14
C VAL A 153 4.68 4.60 17.81
N GLY A 154 3.74 5.09 16.99
CA GLY A 154 2.62 4.30 16.49
C GLY A 154 3.05 3.06 15.70
N ALA A 155 4.09 3.18 14.86
CA ALA A 155 4.60 2.06 14.07
C ALA A 155 5.20 0.94 14.93
N GLU A 156 5.75 1.27 16.10
CA GLU A 156 6.20 0.25 17.06
C GLU A 156 5.01 -0.53 17.65
N THR A 157 3.94 0.19 17.97
CA THR A 157 2.73 -0.40 18.54
C THR A 157 2.03 -1.28 17.51
N GLU A 158 1.90 -0.80 16.28
CA GLU A 158 1.41 -1.56 15.12
C GLU A 158 2.20 -2.86 14.95
N ALA A 159 3.53 -2.78 14.82
CA ALA A 159 4.39 -3.94 14.63
C ALA A 159 4.25 -4.97 15.76
N LYS A 160 4.18 -4.53 17.03
CA LYS A 160 3.96 -5.45 18.16
C LYS A 160 2.63 -6.20 18.07
N GLN A 161 1.55 -5.52 17.66
CA GLN A 161 0.24 -6.15 17.53
C GLN A 161 0.18 -7.11 16.35
N ILE A 162 0.74 -6.73 15.20
CA ILE A 162 0.80 -7.59 14.02
C ILE A 162 1.69 -8.81 14.28
N ALA A 163 2.84 -8.64 14.96
CA ALA A 163 3.71 -9.74 15.33
C ALA A 163 3.00 -10.75 16.25
N ASN A 164 2.24 -10.27 17.24
CA ASN A 164 1.42 -11.15 18.08
C ASN A 164 0.37 -11.92 17.28
N PHE A 165 -0.28 -11.26 16.31
CA PHE A 165 -1.28 -11.92 15.45
C PHE A 165 -0.65 -13.00 14.56
N LEU A 166 0.54 -12.72 14.01
CA LEU A 166 1.29 -13.63 13.15
C LEU A 166 2.17 -14.63 13.92
N GLU A 167 2.06 -14.67 15.25
CA GLU A 167 2.85 -15.54 16.14
C GLU A 167 4.37 -15.45 15.90
N THR A 168 4.85 -14.23 15.62
CA THR A 168 6.26 -13.92 15.38
C THR A 168 6.74 -12.83 16.34
N GLN A 169 8.04 -12.50 16.27
CA GLN A 169 8.62 -11.41 17.04
C GLN A 169 8.77 -10.16 16.18
N ALA A 170 8.27 -9.02 16.68
CA ALA A 170 8.52 -7.73 16.05
C ALA A 170 10.00 -7.33 16.17
N ILE A 171 10.58 -6.88 15.06
CA ILE A 171 11.91 -6.29 15.03
C ILE A 171 11.78 -4.77 15.07
N ILE A 172 12.28 -4.16 16.15
CA ILE A 172 12.05 -2.75 16.47
C ILE A 172 13.33 -2.04 16.91
N GLY A 173 13.31 -0.70 16.85
CA GLY A 173 14.41 0.13 17.35
C GLY A 173 15.76 -0.32 16.79
N LYS A 174 16.78 -0.44 17.64
CA LYS A 174 18.16 -0.78 17.23
C LYS A 174 18.32 -2.17 16.60
N GLN A 175 17.35 -3.06 16.79
CA GLN A 175 17.39 -4.42 16.23
C GLN A 175 16.92 -4.44 14.77
N ALA A 176 16.17 -3.44 14.33
CA ALA A 176 15.66 -3.33 12.96
C ALA A 176 16.75 -2.89 11.98
N THR A 177 17.90 -3.56 12.00
CA THR A 177 19.01 -3.26 11.12
C THR A 177 18.73 -3.69 9.71
N GLU A 178 19.23 -2.93 8.75
CA GLU A 178 19.06 -3.22 7.35
C GLU A 178 19.60 -4.61 6.98
N SER A 179 20.77 -5.03 7.49
CA SER A 179 21.29 -6.38 7.26
C SER A 179 20.34 -7.48 7.75
N LEU A 180 19.77 -7.31 8.95
CA LEU A 180 18.90 -8.32 9.54
C LEU A 180 17.58 -8.41 8.77
N VAL A 181 17.00 -7.26 8.44
CA VAL A 181 15.74 -7.17 7.68
C VAL A 181 15.92 -7.81 6.31
N LYS A 182 16.94 -7.43 5.51
CA LYS A 182 17.22 -8.04 4.19
C LYS A 182 17.32 -9.56 4.26
N LYS A 183 18.07 -10.08 5.25
CA LYS A 183 18.24 -11.53 5.45
C LYS A 183 16.91 -12.25 5.77
N GLN A 184 16.05 -11.64 6.59
CA GLN A 184 14.78 -12.26 6.95
C GLN A 184 13.74 -12.17 5.83
N MET A 185 13.76 -11.09 5.04
CA MET A 185 12.82 -10.90 3.92
C MET A 185 12.79 -12.09 2.94
N GLU A 186 13.95 -12.62 2.55
CA GLU A 186 14.03 -13.74 1.58
C GLU A 186 13.39 -15.05 2.09
N ASN A 187 13.29 -15.21 3.41
CA ASN A 187 12.76 -16.40 4.07
C ASN A 187 11.34 -16.21 4.62
N SER A 188 10.78 -15.00 4.48
CA SER A 188 9.49 -14.63 5.05
C SER A 188 8.36 -14.86 4.06
N ARG A 189 7.22 -15.34 4.59
CA ARG A 189 5.99 -15.51 3.81
C ARG A 189 5.17 -14.22 3.80
N VAL A 190 4.98 -13.61 4.95
CA VAL A 190 4.45 -12.25 5.09
C VAL A 190 5.58 -11.34 5.54
N ILE A 191 5.69 -10.19 4.88
CA ILE A 191 6.60 -9.10 5.27
C ILE A 191 5.75 -7.88 5.60
N HIS A 192 5.77 -7.43 6.84
CA HIS A 192 5.11 -6.21 7.28
C HIS A 192 6.17 -5.22 7.75
N ILE A 193 6.23 -4.03 7.14
CA ILE A 193 7.20 -2.99 7.49
C ILE A 193 6.46 -1.68 7.77
N ALA A 194 6.47 -1.27 9.04
CA ALA A 194 5.96 0.01 9.51
C ALA A 194 7.14 0.96 9.85
N THR A 195 7.49 1.84 8.93
CA THR A 195 8.64 2.77 9.04
C THR A 195 8.48 3.98 8.12
N HIS A 196 9.47 4.86 8.00
CA HIS A 196 9.47 5.89 6.95
C HIS A 196 9.80 5.29 5.57
N GLY A 197 8.98 5.59 4.59
CA GLY A 197 9.15 5.31 3.18
C GLY A 197 9.44 6.62 2.46
N LEU A 198 10.66 6.75 1.97
CA LEU A 198 11.09 7.91 1.21
C LEU A 198 10.74 7.67 -0.26
N LEU A 199 9.77 8.43 -0.78
CA LEU A 199 9.22 8.27 -2.13
C LEU A 199 9.67 9.38 -3.10
N THR A 200 10.68 10.13 -2.71
CA THR A 200 11.39 11.09 -3.56
C THR A 200 12.78 10.59 -3.88
N ASP A 201 13.43 11.26 -4.82
CA ASP A 201 14.85 11.07 -5.09
C ASP A 201 15.68 11.36 -3.83
N ILE A 202 16.06 10.29 -3.14
CA ILE A 202 16.88 10.35 -1.94
C ILE A 202 18.26 10.86 -2.35
N ARG A 203 18.69 11.97 -1.74
CA ARG A 203 19.99 12.62 -1.98
C ARG A 203 20.20 13.13 -3.43
N LYS A 204 19.15 13.28 -4.24
CA LYS A 204 19.23 13.73 -5.66
C LYS A 204 20.05 12.79 -6.57
N LEU A 205 20.00 11.48 -6.29
CA LEU A 205 20.77 10.42 -6.95
C LEU A 205 19.96 9.63 -8.00
N GLY A 206 18.73 10.04 -8.30
CA GLY A 206 17.78 9.33 -9.16
C GLY A 206 17.21 8.03 -8.56
N ILE A 207 17.22 7.86 -7.24
CA ILE A 207 16.76 6.62 -6.60
C ILE A 207 15.22 6.66 -6.44
N PRO A 208 14.46 5.72 -7.05
CA PRO A 208 13.00 5.73 -7.01
C PRO A 208 12.45 5.13 -5.70
N GLY A 209 12.97 5.63 -4.58
CA GLY A 209 12.50 5.39 -3.21
C GLY A 209 13.34 4.42 -2.37
N ALA A 210 13.12 4.47 -1.05
CA ALA A 210 13.72 3.56 -0.07
C ALA A 210 12.88 3.46 1.22
N LEU A 211 13.17 2.43 2.02
CA LEU A 211 12.65 2.28 3.37
C LEU A 211 13.73 2.64 4.39
N ALA A 212 13.38 3.45 5.38
CA ALA A 212 14.27 3.78 6.48
C ALA A 212 14.33 2.62 7.48
N LEU A 213 15.52 2.12 7.74
CA LEU A 213 15.85 1.05 8.69
C LEU A 213 16.99 1.51 9.59
N THR A 214 17.34 0.70 10.59
CA THR A 214 18.47 1.01 11.45
C THR A 214 19.78 0.83 10.66
N PRO A 215 20.64 1.85 10.59
CA PRO A 215 21.95 1.70 9.98
C PRO A 215 22.81 0.72 10.78
N ASP A 216 23.68 0.00 10.09
CA ASP A 216 24.65 -0.90 10.71
C ASP A 216 26.03 -0.74 10.08
N LYS A 217 26.97 -1.65 10.39
CA LYS A 217 28.35 -1.55 9.89
C LYS A 217 28.44 -1.60 8.36
N ASN A 218 27.49 -2.27 7.71
CA ASN A 218 27.56 -2.59 6.29
C ASN A 218 26.56 -1.78 5.44
N ASN A 219 25.53 -1.18 6.06
CA ASN A 219 24.49 -0.46 5.35
C ASN A 219 24.14 0.85 6.04
N ASP A 220 23.68 1.83 5.24
CA ASP A 220 23.43 3.20 5.70
C ASP A 220 22.03 3.42 6.29
N GLY A 221 21.22 2.37 6.38
CA GLY A 221 19.88 2.39 6.94
C GLY A 221 18.81 2.80 5.93
N PHE A 222 19.12 2.87 4.63
CA PHE A 222 18.12 3.09 3.60
C PHE A 222 18.06 1.91 2.65
N LEU A 223 17.10 1.01 2.87
CA LEU A 223 16.86 -0.11 1.96
C LEU A 223 16.28 0.44 0.65
N THR A 224 17.15 0.61 -0.34
CA THR A 224 16.81 1.29 -1.60
C THR A 224 16.10 0.39 -2.60
N TYR A 225 15.48 1.02 -3.60
CA TYR A 225 14.96 0.34 -4.78
C TYR A 225 15.94 -0.69 -5.39
N TYR A 226 17.21 -0.31 -5.56
CA TYR A 226 18.22 -1.17 -6.20
C TYR A 226 18.56 -2.39 -5.34
N GLU A 227 18.65 -2.22 -4.03
CA GLU A 227 18.91 -3.34 -3.12
C GLU A 227 17.73 -4.30 -3.03
N ILE A 228 16.50 -3.79 -3.11
CA ILE A 228 15.31 -4.64 -3.15
C ILE A 228 15.30 -5.49 -4.43
N LEU A 229 15.71 -4.94 -5.58
CA LEU A 229 15.82 -5.71 -6.83
C LEU A 229 16.81 -6.87 -6.78
N GLU A 230 17.79 -6.83 -5.87
CA GLU A 230 18.78 -7.89 -5.68
C GLU A 230 18.27 -9.02 -4.78
N LEU A 231 17.16 -8.82 -4.06
CA LEU A 231 16.57 -9.83 -3.19
C LEU A 231 15.84 -10.90 -4.01
N ASN A 232 15.79 -12.12 -3.46
CA ASN A 232 14.94 -13.20 -3.97
C ASN A 232 13.85 -13.54 -2.96
N LEU A 233 12.71 -12.83 -3.05
CA LEU A 233 11.61 -12.96 -2.11
C LEU A 233 10.76 -14.20 -2.39
N ASN A 234 10.43 -14.92 -1.33
CA ASN A 234 9.43 -15.99 -1.35
C ASN A 234 8.11 -15.55 -0.67
N ALA A 235 7.95 -14.25 -0.46
CA ALA A 235 6.78 -13.68 0.20
C ALA A 235 5.52 -13.81 -0.67
N GLU A 236 4.39 -14.08 -0.01
CA GLU A 236 3.05 -14.07 -0.60
C GLU A 236 2.41 -12.67 -0.49
N LEU A 237 2.87 -11.89 0.48
CA LEU A 237 2.40 -10.54 0.74
C LEU A 237 3.50 -9.70 1.39
N VAL A 238 3.71 -8.52 0.82
CA VAL A 238 4.45 -7.42 1.45
C VAL A 238 3.46 -6.32 1.84
N VAL A 239 3.52 -5.82 3.06
CA VAL A 239 2.76 -4.66 3.53
C VAL A 239 3.74 -3.57 3.93
N LEU A 240 3.70 -2.45 3.22
CA LEU A 240 4.46 -1.25 3.51
C LEU A 240 3.52 -0.23 4.16
N SER A 241 3.46 -0.26 5.49
CA SER A 241 2.81 0.77 6.30
C SER A 241 3.77 1.95 6.48
N ALA A 242 4.22 2.50 5.34
CA ALA A 242 5.46 3.28 5.33
C ALA A 242 5.39 4.64 4.64
N CYS A 243 4.31 5.03 3.99
CA CYS A 243 4.34 6.25 3.16
C CYS A 243 4.18 7.55 3.97
N ASP A 244 5.24 7.94 4.67
CA ASP A 244 5.42 9.25 5.29
C ASP A 244 6.54 10.00 4.56
N THR A 245 6.19 11.01 3.77
CA THR A 245 7.19 11.88 3.15
C THR A 245 7.56 12.99 4.11
N GLY A 246 8.31 12.64 5.14
CA GLY A 246 8.81 13.59 6.13
C GLY A 246 9.60 14.76 5.53
N ARG A 247 10.04 14.72 4.26
CA ARG A 247 10.86 15.77 3.61
C ARG A 247 10.69 15.95 2.08
N GLY A 248 9.60 15.50 1.43
CA GLY A 248 9.46 15.61 -0.03
C GLY A 248 8.05 15.37 -0.61
N GLU A 249 7.87 15.56 -1.93
CA GLU A 249 6.59 15.30 -2.61
C GLU A 249 6.42 13.82 -2.98
N ILE A 250 5.28 13.22 -2.66
CA ILE A 250 4.92 11.88 -3.14
C ILE A 250 4.66 11.95 -4.64
N THR A 251 5.51 11.30 -5.43
CA THR A 251 5.29 11.14 -6.88
C THR A 251 4.64 9.79 -7.15
N GLY A 252 3.80 9.72 -8.19
CA GLY A 252 3.29 8.43 -8.68
C GLY A 252 4.46 7.48 -8.98
N ASP A 253 5.51 7.98 -9.62
CA ASP A 253 6.72 7.21 -9.96
C ASP A 253 7.46 6.65 -8.74
N GLY A 254 7.45 7.34 -7.59
CA GLY A 254 8.08 6.87 -6.36
C GLY A 254 7.32 5.70 -5.72
N VAL A 255 5.99 5.81 -5.57
CA VAL A 255 5.16 4.69 -5.06
C VAL A 255 5.21 3.50 -6.02
N ILE A 256 5.15 3.80 -7.31
CA ILE A 256 5.29 2.82 -8.38
C ILE A 256 6.68 2.16 -8.34
N GLY A 257 7.75 2.94 -8.14
CA GLY A 257 9.13 2.47 -8.09
C GLY A 257 9.35 1.45 -7.00
N LEU A 258 9.04 1.81 -5.75
CA LEU A 258 9.18 0.89 -4.62
C LEU A 258 8.27 -0.33 -4.76
N SER A 259 7.02 -0.16 -5.21
CA SER A 259 6.13 -1.31 -5.44
C SER A 259 6.69 -2.24 -6.51
N ARG A 260 7.23 -1.69 -7.60
CA ARG A 260 7.82 -2.46 -8.70
C ARG A 260 9.07 -3.24 -8.26
N SER A 261 9.92 -2.69 -7.39
CA SER A 261 11.11 -3.45 -6.95
C SER A 261 10.71 -4.69 -6.16
N PHE A 262 9.75 -4.58 -5.25
CA PHE A 262 9.25 -5.74 -4.49
C PHE A 262 8.60 -6.80 -5.38
N LEU A 263 7.75 -6.37 -6.32
CA LEU A 263 7.13 -7.29 -7.28
C LEU A 263 8.18 -7.99 -8.16
N ALA A 264 9.18 -7.25 -8.64
CA ALA A 264 10.29 -7.82 -9.40
C ALA A 264 11.15 -8.77 -8.56
N ALA A 265 11.30 -8.49 -7.27
CA ALA A 265 12.09 -9.29 -6.34
C ALA A 265 11.42 -10.61 -5.94
N GLY A 266 10.10 -10.79 -6.11
CA GLY A 266 9.50 -12.08 -5.79
C GLY A 266 8.05 -12.10 -5.32
N THR A 267 7.52 -10.99 -4.80
CA THR A 267 6.19 -11.01 -4.17
C THR A 267 5.08 -10.86 -5.22
N PRO A 268 4.03 -11.70 -5.22
CA PRO A 268 2.90 -11.54 -6.12
C PRO A 268 1.95 -10.42 -5.66
N SER A 269 2.03 -10.00 -4.40
CA SER A 269 1.12 -9.01 -3.80
C SER A 269 1.88 -8.04 -2.90
N ILE A 270 1.54 -6.76 -3.01
CA ILE A 270 2.03 -5.72 -2.11
C ILE A 270 0.91 -4.73 -1.74
N ILE A 271 0.83 -4.36 -0.46
CA ILE A 271 0.00 -3.26 0.03
C ILE A 271 0.91 -2.09 0.37
N VAL A 272 0.58 -0.91 -0.15
CA VAL A 272 1.31 0.33 0.12
C VAL A 272 0.33 1.43 0.52
N SER A 273 0.75 2.35 1.40
CA SER A 273 -0.02 3.57 1.67
C SER A 273 0.26 4.66 0.62
N LEU A 274 -0.67 5.59 0.45
CA LEU A 274 -0.54 6.77 -0.42
C LEU A 274 -0.13 8.02 0.38
N TRP A 275 -0.21 7.95 1.71
CA TRP A 275 0.15 8.97 2.69
C TRP A 275 0.23 8.37 4.10
N LYS A 276 0.71 9.17 5.07
CA LYS A 276 0.78 8.78 6.48
C LYS A 276 -0.60 8.80 7.11
N VAL A 277 -1.04 7.66 7.60
CA VAL A 277 -2.30 7.52 8.33
C VAL A 277 -2.07 7.77 9.82
N PRO A 278 -2.97 8.48 10.53
CA PRO A 278 -2.87 8.66 11.97
C PRO A 278 -2.82 7.33 12.73
N ASP A 279 -1.93 7.25 13.72
CA ASP A 279 -1.53 6.01 14.41
C ASP A 279 -2.70 5.12 14.85
N ASP A 280 -3.68 5.68 15.58
CA ASP A 280 -4.85 4.93 16.08
C ASP A 280 -5.69 4.30 14.95
N ALA A 281 -5.79 4.99 13.82
CA ALA A 281 -6.55 4.52 12.67
C ALA A 281 -5.77 3.47 11.87
N THR A 282 -4.47 3.67 11.68
CA THR A 282 -3.58 2.69 11.02
C THR A 282 -3.56 1.38 11.78
N GLN A 283 -3.43 1.45 13.11
CA GLN A 283 -3.40 0.29 13.98
C GLN A 283 -4.69 -0.52 13.84
N LEU A 284 -5.86 0.13 13.92
CA LEU A 284 -7.14 -0.54 13.74
C LEU A 284 -7.23 -1.18 12.35
N LEU A 285 -6.86 -0.43 11.30
CA LEU A 285 -6.95 -0.90 9.92
C LEU A 285 -6.07 -2.14 9.70
N MET A 286 -4.83 -2.13 10.16
CA MET A 286 -3.90 -3.23 9.93
C MET A 286 -4.28 -4.48 10.72
N VAL A 287 -4.65 -4.34 11.99
CA VAL A 287 -5.13 -5.49 12.78
C VAL A 287 -6.38 -6.10 12.14
N GLU A 288 -7.32 -5.27 11.70
CA GLU A 288 -8.53 -5.75 11.04
C GLU A 288 -8.22 -6.37 9.67
N PHE A 289 -7.25 -5.84 8.92
CA PHE A 289 -6.80 -6.41 7.66
C PHE A 289 -6.31 -7.84 7.85
N TYR A 290 -5.38 -8.08 8.80
CA TYR A 290 -4.88 -9.43 9.05
C TYR A 290 -5.96 -10.36 9.59
N ARG A 291 -6.85 -9.87 10.46
CA ARG A 291 -7.99 -10.64 10.96
C ARG A 291 -8.93 -11.07 9.83
N GLN A 292 -9.21 -10.18 8.88
CA GLN A 292 -10.08 -10.48 7.75
C GLN A 292 -9.38 -11.37 6.73
N LEU A 293 -8.07 -11.19 6.53
CA LEU A 293 -7.26 -12.04 5.65
C LEU A 293 -7.23 -13.49 6.15
N ASP A 294 -7.16 -13.69 7.47
CA ASP A 294 -7.24 -15.02 8.08
C ASP A 294 -8.61 -15.69 7.88
N VAL A 295 -9.67 -14.90 7.68
CA VAL A 295 -11.03 -15.42 7.45
C VAL A 295 -11.32 -15.64 5.96
N SER A 296 -10.98 -14.68 5.09
CA SER A 296 -11.33 -14.74 3.66
C SER A 296 -10.29 -15.45 2.81
N GLY A 297 -9.01 -15.42 3.20
CA GLY A 297 -7.88 -15.76 2.33
C GLY A 297 -7.68 -14.81 1.15
N ASN A 298 -8.54 -13.80 0.97
CA ASN A 298 -8.49 -12.83 -0.11
C ASN A 298 -8.04 -11.46 0.42
N LYS A 299 -6.88 -11.00 -0.04
CA LYS A 299 -6.21 -9.76 0.37
C LYS A 299 -7.03 -8.51 0.03
N ALA A 300 -7.71 -8.49 -1.11
CA ALA A 300 -8.48 -7.33 -1.55
C ALA A 300 -9.76 -7.17 -0.73
N GLU A 301 -10.47 -8.28 -0.51
CA GLU A 301 -11.65 -8.34 0.36
C GLU A 301 -11.28 -7.99 1.81
N ALA A 302 -10.17 -8.53 2.31
CA ALA A 302 -9.68 -8.25 3.65
C ALA A 302 -9.37 -6.76 3.84
N LEU A 303 -8.69 -6.14 2.86
CA LEU A 303 -8.38 -4.72 2.89
C LEU A 303 -9.64 -3.87 2.83
N ARG A 304 -10.61 -4.21 1.97
CA ARG A 304 -11.92 -3.54 1.91
C ARG A 304 -12.64 -3.60 3.25
N LYS A 305 -12.76 -4.78 3.86
CA LYS A 305 -13.44 -4.96 5.15
C LYS A 305 -12.74 -4.19 6.28
N ALA A 306 -11.41 -4.14 6.25
CA ALA A 306 -10.63 -3.32 7.16
C ALA A 306 -10.93 -1.83 7.01
N MET A 307 -10.90 -1.31 5.77
CA MET A 307 -11.25 0.08 5.49
C MET A 307 -12.67 0.44 5.95
N LEU A 308 -13.66 -0.42 5.67
CA LEU A 308 -15.05 -0.20 6.08
C LEU A 308 -15.22 -0.23 7.60
N THR A 309 -14.44 -1.05 8.31
CA THR A 309 -14.43 -1.08 9.77
C THR A 309 -13.80 0.18 10.34
N THR A 310 -12.66 0.61 9.80
CA THR A 310 -11.98 1.84 10.21
C THR A 310 -12.82 3.08 9.93
N LEU A 311 -13.48 3.16 8.76
CA LEU A 311 -14.40 4.24 8.37
C LEU A 311 -15.50 4.48 9.42
N LYS A 312 -16.05 3.40 10.01
CA LYS A 312 -17.10 3.53 11.04
C LYS A 312 -16.62 4.20 12.32
N LYS A 313 -15.34 4.01 12.69
CA LYS A 313 -14.74 4.58 13.92
C LYS A 313 -14.05 5.92 13.66
N PHE A 314 -13.45 6.07 12.48
CA PHE A 314 -12.65 7.22 12.05
C PHE A 314 -13.13 7.69 10.68
N PRO A 315 -14.22 8.49 10.60
CA PRO A 315 -14.92 8.76 9.34
C PRO A 315 -14.13 9.62 8.34
N GLU A 316 -13.14 10.40 8.79
CA GLU A 316 -12.31 11.20 7.89
C GLU A 316 -11.49 10.31 6.95
N VAL A 317 -11.51 10.63 5.65
CA VAL A 317 -10.90 9.84 4.57
C VAL A 317 -9.43 9.52 4.81
N LYS A 318 -8.68 10.47 5.39
CA LYS A 318 -7.25 10.31 5.70
C LYS A 318 -6.94 9.10 6.59
N ASN A 319 -7.92 8.64 7.37
CA ASN A 319 -7.78 7.58 8.36
C ASN A 319 -7.93 6.16 7.80
N TRP A 320 -8.56 5.99 6.64
CA TRP A 320 -8.89 4.64 6.13
C TRP A 320 -8.60 4.45 4.64
N ALA A 321 -8.51 5.51 3.84
CA ALA A 321 -8.42 5.41 2.39
C ALA A 321 -7.00 5.42 1.81
N ALA A 322 -5.97 5.32 2.66
CA ALA A 322 -4.59 5.50 2.23
C ALA A 322 -4.01 4.28 1.53
N PHE A 323 -4.49 3.07 1.84
CA PHE A 323 -3.86 1.84 1.40
C PHE A 323 -4.37 1.39 0.03
N THR A 324 -3.48 0.84 -0.78
CA THR A 324 -3.84 0.18 -2.04
C THR A 324 -3.12 -1.15 -2.16
N LEU A 325 -3.86 -2.17 -2.62
CA LEU A 325 -3.30 -3.47 -2.95
C LEU A 325 -2.90 -3.48 -4.42
N ILE A 326 -1.66 -3.92 -4.67
CA ILE A 326 -1.07 -4.10 -5.99
C ILE A 326 -0.71 -5.56 -6.20
N GLY A 327 -1.09 -6.12 -7.35
CA GLY A 327 -0.83 -7.51 -7.71
C GLY A 327 -2.01 -8.43 -7.39
N GLU A 328 -1.73 -9.63 -6.89
CA GLU A 328 -2.74 -10.69 -6.72
C GLU A 328 -3.57 -10.52 -5.44
N ALA A 329 -4.85 -10.88 -5.52
CA ALA A 329 -5.77 -10.85 -4.37
C ALA A 329 -5.79 -12.18 -3.60
N ASN A 330 -5.69 -13.30 -4.31
CA ASN A 330 -5.83 -14.66 -3.76
C ASN A 330 -4.48 -15.32 -3.46
#